data_AF-A0A933CU27-F1
#
_entry.id   AF-A0A933CU27-F1
#
_cell.length_a   1.000
_cell.length_b   1.000
_cell.length_c   1.000
_cell.angle_alpha   90.00
_cell.angle_beta   90.00
_cell.angle_gamma   90.00
#
_symmetry.space_group_name_H-M   'P 1'
#
loop_
_entity.id
_entity.type
_entity.pdbx_description
1 polymer ?
#
loop_
_entity_poly.entity_id
_entity_poly.type
_entity_poly.pdbx_seq_one_letter_code
_entity_poly.pdbx_strand_id
1 'polypeptide(L)'
;MQRGWPVLVDLSKTDLVYPSSCVTSSRAFIRAEPKTVEDFLRAYVAGIYLIKKNHPFAEKSFSKWLREKDPTIVQKSVAAYARLFKPAPFVRDKGIENVVRDLMKKRPEFKEYLGWPGPFRENGPLEKVLRDR
;
A
#
# COMPACT_ATOMS: atom_id res chain seq x y z
N MET A 1 2.92 -24.45 -12.34
CA MET A 1 4.14 -24.68 -13.15
C MET A 1 5.22 -23.68 -12.72
N GLN A 2 6.34 -24.11 -12.11
CA GLN A 2 7.51 -23.25 -11.95
C GLN A 2 8.19 -23.14 -13.31
N ARG A 3 8.10 -21.98 -13.97
CA ARG A 3 8.64 -21.76 -15.32
C ARG A 3 10.17 -21.64 -15.37
N GLY A 4 10.86 -21.79 -14.23
CA GLY A 4 12.32 -21.75 -14.14
C GLY A 4 12.94 -20.38 -14.47
N TRP A 5 12.14 -19.32 -14.55
CA TRP A 5 12.65 -17.99 -14.90
C TRP A 5 13.56 -17.46 -13.78
N PRO A 6 14.76 -16.98 -14.11
CA PRO A 6 15.65 -16.39 -13.11
C PRO A 6 15.04 -15.09 -12.58
N VAL A 7 15.09 -14.90 -11.26
CA VAL A 7 14.81 -13.59 -10.65
C VAL A 7 16.00 -12.70 -10.95
N LEU A 8 15.82 -11.68 -11.80
CA LEU A 8 16.88 -10.72 -12.13
C LEU A 8 17.12 -9.74 -10.97
N VAL A 9 16.04 -9.16 -10.44
CA VAL A 9 16.07 -8.23 -9.30
C VAL A 9 14.78 -8.40 -8.48
N ASP A 10 14.92 -8.48 -7.16
CA ASP A 10 13.80 -8.43 -6.22
C ASP A 10 13.71 -7.04 -5.58
N LEU A 11 12.83 -6.20 -6.13
CA LEU A 11 12.64 -4.82 -5.65
C LEU A 11 12.14 -4.73 -4.20
N SER A 12 11.63 -5.82 -3.62
CA SER A 12 11.26 -5.85 -2.20
C SER A 12 12.47 -5.92 -1.25
N LYS A 13 13.66 -6.19 -1.80
CA LYS A 13 14.94 -6.32 -1.06
C LYS A 13 15.92 -5.19 -1.37
N THR A 14 15.52 -4.18 -2.12
CA THR A 14 16.35 -3.02 -2.42
C THR A 14 16.00 -1.85 -1.50
N ASP A 15 16.80 -0.79 -1.56
CA ASP A 15 16.55 0.50 -0.92
C ASP A 15 15.58 1.38 -1.73
N LEU A 16 14.98 0.86 -2.81
CA LEU A 16 14.05 1.60 -3.66
C LEU A 16 12.82 2.05 -2.86
N VAL A 17 12.72 3.37 -2.67
CA VAL A 17 11.55 3.98 -2.03
C VAL A 17 10.55 4.39 -3.10
N TYR A 18 9.64 3.49 -3.47
CA TYR A 18 8.60 3.78 -4.45
C TYR A 18 7.24 3.22 -3.99
N PRO A 19 6.19 4.04 -3.87
CA PRO A 19 4.87 3.56 -3.47
C PRO A 19 4.19 2.87 -4.67
N SER A 20 4.15 1.54 -4.67
CA SER A 20 3.51 0.77 -5.75
C SER A 20 1.98 0.81 -5.72
N SER A 21 1.39 1.07 -4.55
CA SER A 21 -0.05 1.20 -4.35
C SER A 21 -0.33 2.11 -3.16
N CYS A 22 -1.50 2.74 -3.15
CA CYS A 22 -2.02 3.53 -2.05
C CYS A 22 -3.56 3.50 -2.03
N VAL A 23 -4.15 3.75 -0.86
CA VAL A 23 -5.57 4.07 -0.74
C VAL A 23 -5.71 5.58 -0.95
N THR A 24 -6.64 5.98 -1.82
CA THR A 24 -6.89 7.39 -2.11
C THR A 24 -8.37 7.73 -1.94
N SER A 25 -8.64 8.99 -1.61
CA SER A 25 -9.98 9.58 -1.59
C SER A 25 -9.87 11.07 -1.87
N SER A 26 -11.00 11.74 -2.11
CA SER A 26 -11.01 13.20 -2.28
C SER A 26 -10.98 13.91 -0.93
N ARG A 27 -10.33 15.07 -0.85
CA ARG A 27 -10.36 15.91 0.37
C ARG A 27 -11.79 16.33 0.74
N ALA A 28 -12.66 16.50 -0.24
CA ALA A 28 -14.06 16.80 -0.02
C ALA A 28 -14.76 15.66 0.72
N PHE A 29 -14.56 14.41 0.29
CA PHE A 29 -15.14 13.25 0.96
C PHE A 29 -14.57 13.03 2.36
N ILE A 30 -13.26 13.23 2.55
CA ILE A 30 -12.63 13.13 3.88
C ILE A 30 -13.28 14.10 4.88
N ARG A 31 -13.59 15.32 4.44
CA ARG A 31 -14.25 16.34 5.29
C ARG A 31 -15.74 16.07 5.50
N ALA A 32 -16.45 15.61 4.47
CA ALA A 32 -17.88 15.37 4.54
C ALA A 32 -18.22 14.13 5.37
N GLU A 33 -17.41 13.07 5.26
CA GLU A 33 -17.67 11.75 5.82
C GLU A 33 -16.51 11.24 6.71
N PRO A 34 -16.09 12.00 7.74
CA PRO A 34 -14.91 11.67 8.53
C PRO A 34 -15.04 10.33 9.26
N LYS A 35 -16.23 10.01 9.77
CA LYS A 35 -16.51 8.73 10.44
C LYS A 35 -16.29 7.55 9.48
N THR A 36 -16.86 7.62 8.27
CA THR A 36 -16.72 6.57 7.26
C THR A 36 -15.26 6.35 6.86
N VAL A 37 -14.50 7.45 6.72
CA VAL A 37 -13.07 7.39 6.41
C VAL A 37 -12.29 6.71 7.55
N GLU A 38 -12.55 7.10 8.80
CA GLU A 38 -11.91 6.50 9.97
C GLU A 38 -12.27 5.01 10.13
N ASP A 39 -13.55 4.65 9.95
CA ASP A 39 -14.04 3.26 10.01
C ASP A 39 -13.36 2.40 8.93
N PHE A 40 -13.26 2.91 7.70
CA PHE A 40 -12.51 2.26 6.62
C PHE A 40 -11.04 2.06 6.99
N LEU A 41 -10.37 3.10 7.50
CA LEU A 41 -8.96 3.01 7.87
C LEU A 41 -8.72 2.04 9.03
N ARG A 42 -9.62 1.98 10.02
CA ARG A 42 -9.56 0.96 11.08
C ARG A 42 -9.65 -0.45 10.49
N ALA A 43 -10.60 -0.68 9.60
CA ALA A 43 -10.76 -1.96 8.91
C ALA A 43 -9.54 -2.30 8.04
N TYR A 44 -8.96 -1.32 7.34
CA TYR A 44 -7.77 -1.48 6.51
C TYR A 44 -6.55 -1.91 7.33
N VAL A 45 -6.29 -1.22 8.45
CA VAL A 45 -5.18 -1.58 9.35
C VAL A 45 -5.43 -2.94 10.02
N ALA A 46 -6.68 -3.27 10.37
CA ALA A 46 -7.04 -4.60 10.87
C ALA A 46 -6.82 -5.70 9.80
N GLY A 47 -7.15 -5.43 8.54
CA GLY A 47 -6.89 -6.33 7.41
C GLY A 47 -5.39 -6.60 7.22
N ILE A 48 -4.54 -5.57 7.32
CA ILE A 48 -3.08 -5.74 7.30
C ILE A 48 -2.62 -6.65 8.44
N TYR A 49 -3.17 -6.46 9.65
CA TYR A 49 -2.84 -7.31 10.79
C TYR A 49 -3.24 -8.77 10.53
N LEU A 50 -4.44 -9.01 9.99
CA LEU A 50 -4.91 -10.36 9.64
C LEU A 50 -4.00 -11.04 8.62
N ILE A 51 -3.59 -10.34 7.55
CA ILE A 51 -2.67 -10.89 6.55
C ILE A 51 -1.34 -11.30 7.19
N LYS A 52 -0.83 -10.51 8.15
CA LYS A 52 0.44 -10.77 8.83
C LYS A 52 0.37 -11.84 9.91
N LYS A 53 -0.78 -12.06 10.54
CA LYS A 53 -0.90 -12.86 11.77
C LYS A 53 -1.78 -14.10 11.62
N ASN A 54 -2.68 -14.14 10.64
CA ASN A 54 -3.59 -15.26 10.41
C ASN A 54 -3.44 -15.74 8.95
N HIS A 55 -2.38 -16.51 8.70
CA HIS A 55 -2.08 -17.08 7.39
C HIS A 55 -3.23 -17.89 6.79
N PRO A 56 -3.91 -18.82 7.51
CA PRO A 56 -5.04 -19.56 6.94
C PRO A 56 -6.19 -18.66 6.46
N PHE A 57 -6.52 -17.62 7.22
CA PHE A 57 -7.54 -16.66 6.81
C PHE A 57 -7.11 -15.84 5.58
N ALA A 58 -5.84 -15.43 5.55
CA ALA A 58 -5.27 -14.71 4.43
C ALA A 58 -5.28 -15.57 3.16
N GLU A 59 -4.88 -16.84 3.24
CA GLU A 59 -4.90 -17.79 2.12
C GLU A 59 -6.31 -18.02 1.59
N LYS A 60 -7.29 -18.23 2.48
CA LYS A 60 -8.71 -18.32 2.08
C LYS A 60 -9.18 -17.07 1.34
N SER A 61 -8.81 -15.89 1.83
CA SER A 61 -9.17 -14.61 1.22
C SER A 61 -8.50 -14.43 -0.14
N PHE A 62 -7.21 -14.74 -0.26
CA PHE A 62 -6.44 -14.63 -1.50
C PHE A 62 -6.95 -15.61 -2.55
N SER A 63 -7.21 -16.87 -2.19
CA SER A 63 -7.78 -17.86 -3.11
C SER A 63 -9.13 -17.40 -3.67
N LYS A 64 -10.02 -16.86 -2.82
CA LYS A 64 -11.32 -16.35 -3.24
C LYS A 64 -11.19 -15.15 -4.19
N TRP A 65 -10.44 -14.12 -3.79
CA TRP A 65 -10.46 -12.83 -4.49
C TRP A 65 -9.49 -12.76 -5.67
N LEU A 66 -8.36 -13.47 -5.63
CA LEU A 66 -7.45 -13.61 -6.76
C LEU A 66 -7.89 -14.72 -7.73
N ARG A 67 -8.92 -15.51 -7.36
CA ARG A 67 -9.41 -16.68 -8.12
C ARG A 67 -8.30 -17.71 -8.39
N GLU A 68 -7.35 -17.82 -7.46
CA GLU A 68 -6.24 -18.76 -7.53
C GLU A 68 -6.57 -20.03 -6.73
N LYS A 69 -6.34 -21.18 -7.35
CA LYS A 69 -6.63 -22.51 -6.78
C LYS A 69 -5.38 -23.29 -6.40
N ASP A 70 -4.20 -22.92 -6.93
CA ASP A 70 -2.94 -23.55 -6.56
C ASP A 70 -2.51 -23.06 -5.16
N PRO A 71 -2.52 -23.94 -4.13
CA PRO A 71 -2.19 -23.54 -2.76
C PRO A 71 -0.77 -23.01 -2.63
N THR A 72 0.16 -23.47 -3.46
CA THR A 72 1.55 -23.00 -3.46
C THR A 72 1.63 -21.55 -3.92
N ILE A 73 0.84 -21.19 -4.95
CA ILE A 73 0.79 -19.81 -5.45
C ILE A 73 0.14 -18.91 -4.40
N VAL A 74 -0.98 -19.33 -3.82
CA VAL A 74 -1.69 -18.58 -2.77
C VAL A 74 -0.75 -18.30 -1.57
N GLN A 75 -0.06 -19.32 -1.06
CA GLN A 75 0.88 -19.19 0.06
C GLN A 75 2.01 -18.21 -0.26
N LYS A 76 2.60 -18.30 -1.46
CA LYS A 76 3.64 -17.37 -1.91
C LYS A 76 3.11 -15.94 -2.01
N SER A 77 1.89 -15.74 -2.52
CA SER A 77 1.26 -14.43 -2.58
C SER A 77 1.04 -13.85 -1.19
N VAL A 78 0.45 -14.61 -0.26
CA VAL A 78 0.26 -14.17 1.13
C VAL A 78 1.59 -13.77 1.77
N ALA A 79 2.63 -14.61 1.62
CA ALA A 79 3.96 -14.32 2.16
C ALA A 79 4.58 -13.05 1.56
N ALA A 80 4.43 -12.82 0.25
CA ALA A 80 4.91 -11.62 -0.42
C ALA A 80 4.21 -10.36 0.09
N TYR A 81 2.88 -10.35 0.14
CA TYR A 81 2.12 -9.19 0.61
C TYR A 81 2.28 -8.94 2.12
N ALA A 82 2.34 -9.99 2.94
CA ALA A 82 2.59 -9.86 4.38
C ALA A 82 3.93 -9.16 4.69
N ARG A 83 4.95 -9.36 3.85
CA ARG A 83 6.24 -8.66 3.94
C ARG A 83 6.14 -7.19 3.50
N LEU A 84 5.39 -6.91 2.43
CA LEU A 84 5.27 -5.56 1.87
C LEU A 84 4.39 -4.62 2.71
N PHE A 85 3.30 -5.12 3.30
CA PHE A 85 2.42 -4.27 4.10
C PHE A 85 3.11 -3.82 5.38
N LYS A 86 3.08 -2.51 5.65
CA LYS A 86 3.55 -1.93 6.91
C LYS A 86 2.42 -1.95 7.94
N PRO A 87 2.70 -2.25 9.22
CA PRO A 87 1.66 -2.18 10.27
C PRO A 87 0.94 -0.83 10.33
N ALA A 88 1.69 0.26 10.18
CA ALA A 88 1.16 1.61 9.94
C ALA A 88 1.40 1.97 8.46
N PRO A 89 0.37 1.97 7.60
CA PRO A 89 0.53 2.08 6.15
C PRO A 89 0.71 3.53 5.67
N PHE A 90 1.65 4.27 6.26
CA PHE A 90 2.00 5.62 5.79
C PHE A 90 2.81 5.59 4.49
N VAL A 91 2.47 6.49 3.58
CA VAL A 91 3.27 6.80 2.39
C VAL A 91 4.46 7.65 2.83
N ARG A 92 5.67 7.27 2.41
CA ARG A 92 6.90 8.03 2.71
C ARG A 92 7.01 9.21 1.76
N ASP A 93 7.41 10.38 2.28
CA ASP A 93 7.64 11.59 1.47
C ASP A 93 8.66 11.37 0.37
N LYS A 94 9.74 10.63 0.67
CA LYS A 94 10.73 10.26 -0.35
C LYS A 94 10.12 9.47 -1.51
N GLY A 95 9.10 8.67 -1.23
CA GLY A 95 8.38 7.91 -2.25
C GLY A 95 7.59 8.82 -3.18
N ILE A 96 6.91 9.82 -2.61
CA ILE A 96 6.20 10.84 -3.39
C ILE A 96 7.19 11.65 -4.22
N GLU A 97 8.31 12.07 -3.63
CA GLU A 97 9.37 12.79 -4.35
C GLU A 97 9.91 12.01 -5.55
N ASN A 98 10.17 10.71 -5.38
CA ASN A 98 10.63 9.84 -6.47
C ASN A 98 9.61 9.74 -7.61
N VAL A 99 8.31 9.61 -7.28
CA VAL A 99 7.23 9.62 -8.29
C VAL A 99 7.19 10.97 -9.01
N VAL A 100 7.26 12.09 -8.29
CA VAL A 100 7.28 13.44 -8.88
C VAL A 100 8.47 13.60 -9.82
N ARG A 101 9.66 13.16 -9.43
CA ARG A 101 10.87 13.20 -10.29
C ARG A 101 10.72 12.37 -11.56
N ASP A 102 10.06 11.23 -11.49
CA ASP A 102 9.77 10.42 -12.68
C ASP A 102 8.75 11.09 -13.59
N LEU A 103 7.70 11.70 -13.03
CA LEU A 103 6.70 12.44 -13.79
C LEU A 103 7.31 13.64 -14.51
N MET A 104 8.22 14.37 -13.85
CA MET A 104 8.94 15.51 -14.43
C MET A 104 9.68 15.19 -15.74
N LYS A 105 10.12 13.95 -15.94
CA LYS A 105 10.80 13.52 -17.18
C LYS A 105 9.91 13.65 -18.42
N LYS A 106 8.59 13.56 -18.23
CA LYS A 106 7.57 13.65 -19.29
C LYS A 106 6.66 14.87 -19.16
N ARG A 107 6.55 15.42 -17.95
CA ARG A 107 5.62 16.48 -17.56
C ARG A 107 6.35 17.53 -16.70
N PRO A 108 7.09 18.47 -17.32
CA PRO A 108 7.91 19.44 -16.61
C PRO A 108 7.15 20.28 -15.57
N GLU A 109 5.84 20.48 -15.76
CA GLU A 109 4.94 21.18 -14.84
C GLU A 109 4.95 20.57 -13.43
N PHE A 110 5.22 19.26 -13.29
CA PHE A 110 5.28 18.59 -11.99
C PHE A 110 6.44 19.08 -11.09
N LYS A 111 7.37 19.88 -11.63
CA LYS A 111 8.46 20.49 -10.86
C LYS A 111 7.93 21.33 -9.69
N GLU A 112 6.74 21.93 -9.81
CA GLU A 112 6.13 22.74 -8.76
C GLU A 112 5.86 21.95 -7.46
N TYR A 113 5.70 20.63 -7.55
CA TYR A 113 5.41 19.77 -6.41
C TYR A 113 6.67 19.16 -5.78
N LEU A 114 7.86 19.43 -6.32
CA LEU A 114 9.10 18.87 -5.80
C LEU A 114 9.36 19.40 -4.39
N GLY A 115 9.55 18.50 -3.42
CA GLY A 115 9.73 18.87 -2.01
C GLY A 115 8.44 19.25 -1.29
N TRP A 116 7.29 19.19 -1.97
CA TRP A 116 5.98 19.48 -1.38
C TRP A 116 5.06 18.25 -1.50
N PRO A 117 5.10 17.31 -0.53
CA PRO A 117 4.32 16.07 -0.61
C PRO A 117 2.85 16.23 -0.20
N GLY A 118 2.50 17.31 0.51
CA GLY A 118 1.15 17.57 1.03
C GLY A 118 0.00 17.53 -0.01
N PRO A 119 0.20 17.95 -1.27
CA PRO A 119 -0.80 17.78 -2.32
C PRO A 119 -1.21 16.32 -2.58
N PHE A 120 -0.32 15.36 -2.32
CA PHE A 120 -0.51 13.95 -2.67
C PHE A 120 -0.85 13.02 -1.49
N ARG A 121 -0.88 13.53 -0.25
CA ARG A 121 -1.26 12.73 0.92
C ARG A 121 -2.01 13.53 1.97
N GLU A 122 -2.87 12.82 2.71
CA GLU A 122 -3.57 13.32 3.88
C GLU A 122 -3.35 12.32 5.02
N ASN A 123 -2.60 12.71 6.05
CA ASN A 123 -2.24 11.79 7.13
C ASN A 123 -3.21 11.83 8.31
N GLY A 124 -3.91 12.95 8.51
CA GLY A 124 -4.69 13.20 9.73
C GLY A 124 -5.65 12.07 10.09
N PRO A 125 -6.47 11.55 9.15
CA PRO A 125 -7.38 10.44 9.44
C PRO A 125 -6.67 9.16 9.90
N LEU A 126 -5.54 8.80 9.28
CA LEU A 126 -4.80 7.58 9.66
C LEU A 126 -4.08 7.75 10.99
N GLU A 127 -3.49 8.93 11.24
CA GLU A 127 -2.85 9.24 12.53
C GLU A 127 -3.85 9.16 13.69
N LYS A 128 -5.07 9.66 13.49
CA LYS A 128 -6.13 9.55 14.49
C LYS A 128 -6.48 8.08 14.77
N VAL A 129 -6.76 7.30 13.73
CA VAL A 129 -7.08 5.87 13.83
C VAL A 129 -5.99 5.06 14.54
N LEU A 130 -4.72 5.41 14.35
CA LEU A 130 -3.60 4.71 14.98
C LEU A 130 -3.38 5.12 16.45
N ARG A 131 -3.78 6.33 16.86
CA ARG A 131 -3.72 6.78 18.26
C ARG A 131 -4.84 6.17 19.11
N ASP A 132 -6.02 6.00 18.54
CA ASP A 132 -7.22 5.50 19.25
C ASP A 132 -7.21 3.97 19.45
N ARG A 133 -6.06 3.32 19.28
CA ARG A 133 -5.93 1.86 19.15
C ARG A 133 -5.36 1.18 20.38
#